data_AF-A0A2E7HPW5-F1
#
_entry.id   AF-A0A2E7HPW5-F1
#
_cell.length_a   1.000
_cell.length_b   1.000
_cell.length_c   1.000
_cell.angle_alpha   90.00
_cell.angle_beta   90.00
_cell.angle_gamma   90.00
#
_symmetry.space_group_name_H-M   'P 1'
#
loop_
_entity.id
_entity.type
_entity.pdbx_description
1 polymer ?
#
loop_
_entity_poly.entity_id
_entity_poly.type
_entity_poly.pdbx_seq_one_letter_code
_entity_poly.pdbx_strand_id
1 'polypeptide(L)'
;MTTSKRRGLRFVIRIAPILFLGPIGASAERKTPSLPKPSQVDKPVMIAFIKPDSEALPGIVVDDVDAKLVGQWKHSVHTPPFVGKSYLHDMKEAKGKKSATFTPD
;
A
#
# COMPACT_ATOMS: atom_id res chain seq x y z
N MET A 1 63.30 -1.92 -22.52
CA MET A 1 63.38 -0.87 -21.47
C MET A 1 62.82 0.42 -22.03
N THR A 2 61.57 0.75 -21.70
CA THR A 2 61.00 2.10 -21.84
C THR A 2 59.81 2.22 -20.88
N THR A 3 59.98 3.04 -19.84
CA THR A 3 59.11 3.14 -18.67
C THR A 3 58.05 4.23 -18.91
N SER A 4 56.77 3.87 -18.99
CA SER A 4 55.66 4.83 -19.07
C SER A 4 55.15 5.17 -17.67
N LYS A 5 55.56 6.34 -17.16
CA LYS A 5 55.07 6.95 -15.92
C LYS A 5 53.83 7.78 -16.25
N ARG A 6 52.62 7.29 -15.94
CA ARG A 6 51.41 8.13 -15.92
C ARG A 6 50.84 8.24 -14.51
N ARG A 7 50.67 9.49 -14.13
CA ARG A 7 50.41 10.03 -12.80
C ARG A 7 49.00 9.63 -12.34
N GLY A 8 48.90 9.16 -11.10
CA GLY A 8 47.62 8.83 -10.47
C GLY A 8 46.79 10.09 -10.25
N LEU A 9 45.56 10.07 -10.75
CA LEU A 9 44.54 11.07 -10.47
C LEU A 9 43.71 10.57 -9.29
N ARG A 10 44.00 11.05 -8.09
CA ARG A 10 43.21 10.75 -6.89
C ARG A 10 42.00 11.69 -6.87
N PHE A 11 40.85 11.20 -7.32
CA PHE A 11 39.57 11.86 -7.06
C PHE A 11 39.17 11.56 -5.61
N VAL A 12 39.32 12.54 -4.73
CA VAL A 12 38.76 12.48 -3.37
C VAL A 12 37.35 13.08 -3.45
N ILE A 13 36.33 12.24 -3.63
CA ILE A 13 34.94 12.68 -3.51
C ILE A 13 34.57 12.61 -2.02
N ARG A 14 34.61 13.76 -1.33
CA ARG A 14 33.99 13.90 0.00
C ARG A 14 32.51 14.22 -0.19
N ILE A 15 31.65 13.20 -0.12
CA ILE A 15 30.20 13.40 -0.06
C ILE A 15 29.85 13.67 1.41
N ALA A 16 29.48 14.90 1.72
CA ALA A 16 28.95 15.27 3.04
C ALA A 16 27.55 14.66 3.22
N PRO A 17 27.17 14.20 4.44
CA PRO A 17 25.82 13.72 4.68
C PRO A 17 24.89 14.93 4.74
N ILE A 18 24.06 15.11 3.72
CA ILE A 18 22.95 16.05 3.77
C ILE A 18 21.89 15.40 4.67
N LEU A 19 21.82 15.86 5.93
CA LEU A 19 20.69 15.55 6.81
C LEU A 19 19.44 16.22 6.22
N PHE A 20 18.69 15.44 5.43
CA PHE A 20 17.34 15.80 5.03
C PHE A 20 16.43 15.67 6.25
N LEU A 21 16.22 16.77 6.95
CA LEU A 21 15.12 16.91 7.90
C LEU A 21 13.85 17.13 7.06
N GLY A 22 13.32 16.05 6.48
CA GLY A 22 12.00 16.05 5.88
C GLY A 22 10.94 16.25 6.95
N PRO A 23 9.81 16.93 6.66
CA PRO A 23 8.73 17.05 7.62
C PRO A 23 8.24 15.65 8.00
N ILE A 24 8.23 15.38 9.30
CA ILE A 24 7.60 14.21 9.92
C ILE A 24 6.17 14.15 9.37
N GLY A 25 5.81 12.98 8.83
CA GLY A 25 4.61 12.76 8.03
C GLY A 25 3.37 13.45 8.61
N ALA A 26 2.77 14.31 7.79
CA ALA A 26 1.38 14.70 8.00
C ALA A 26 0.54 13.43 7.86
N SER A 27 0.15 12.83 8.98
CA SER A 27 -0.90 11.83 9.02
C SER A 27 -2.16 12.52 8.52
N ALA A 28 -2.50 12.30 7.25
CA ALA A 28 -3.76 12.74 6.69
C ALA A 28 -4.86 12.16 7.58
N GLU A 29 -5.69 13.04 8.14
CA GLU A 29 -6.85 12.69 8.96
C GLU A 29 -7.62 11.55 8.26
N ARG A 30 -7.51 10.31 8.77
CA ARG A 30 -8.16 9.14 8.13
C ARG A 30 -9.65 9.26 8.37
N LYS A 31 -10.34 9.94 7.46
CA LYS A 31 -11.80 10.02 7.46
C LYS A 31 -12.39 8.62 7.29
N THR A 32 -13.25 8.20 8.22
CA THR A 32 -14.00 6.94 8.13
C THR A 32 -14.75 6.87 6.80
N PRO A 33 -14.55 5.82 5.97
CA PRO A 33 -15.25 5.65 4.71
C PRO A 33 -16.76 5.56 4.88
N SER A 34 -17.51 6.15 3.95
CA SER A 34 -18.97 5.96 3.88
C SER A 34 -19.32 4.54 3.42
N LEU A 35 -20.34 3.95 4.02
CA LEU A 35 -20.86 2.65 3.61
C LEU A 35 -21.43 2.68 2.17
N PRO A 36 -21.33 1.56 1.42
CA PRO A 36 -21.92 1.46 0.09
C PRO A 36 -23.46 1.53 0.16
N LYS A 37 -24.07 1.98 -0.93
CA LYS A 37 -25.54 1.97 -1.06
C LYS A 37 -26.05 0.52 -1.21
N PRO A 38 -27.28 0.21 -0.76
CA PRO A 38 -27.91 -1.10 -0.98
C PRO A 38 -27.89 -1.60 -2.43
N SER A 39 -27.97 -0.68 -3.41
CA SER A 39 -27.93 -1.04 -4.84
C SER A 39 -26.55 -1.44 -5.37
N GLN A 40 -25.48 -1.22 -4.60
CA GLN A 40 -24.10 -1.53 -5.00
C GLN A 40 -23.64 -2.90 -4.50
N VAL A 41 -24.40 -3.52 -3.59
CA VAL A 41 -24.09 -4.80 -2.97
C VAL A 41 -25.09 -5.87 -3.44
N ASP A 42 -24.68 -7.12 -3.50
CA ASP A 42 -25.52 -8.25 -3.87
C ASP A 42 -26.63 -8.51 -2.84
N LYS A 43 -26.29 -8.40 -1.55
CA LYS A 43 -27.17 -8.64 -0.41
C LYS A 43 -27.12 -7.45 0.53
N PRO A 44 -28.10 -6.51 0.48
CA PRO A 44 -28.13 -5.31 1.32
C PRO A 44 -27.97 -5.57 2.83
N VAL A 45 -28.50 -6.68 3.33
CA VAL A 45 -28.36 -7.09 4.74
C VAL A 45 -26.88 -7.22 5.16
N MET A 46 -25.99 -7.52 4.21
CA MET A 46 -24.57 -7.67 4.48
C MET A 46 -23.85 -6.35 4.81
N ILE A 47 -24.45 -5.20 4.50
CA ILE A 47 -23.88 -3.87 4.81
C ILE A 47 -23.66 -3.71 6.31
N ALA A 48 -24.52 -4.29 7.15
CA ALA A 48 -24.41 -4.22 8.60
C ALA A 48 -23.12 -4.89 9.16
N PHE A 49 -22.46 -5.73 8.36
CA PHE A 49 -21.23 -6.42 8.75
C PHE A 49 -19.96 -5.74 8.23
N ILE A 50 -20.08 -4.65 7.47
CA ILE A 50 -18.91 -3.85 7.06
C ILE A 50 -18.33 -3.14 8.27
N LYS A 51 -17.01 -3.14 8.39
CA LYS A 51 -16.27 -2.43 9.43
C LYS A 51 -15.53 -1.26 8.80
N PRO A 52 -16.16 -0.08 8.64
CA PRO A 52 -15.52 1.04 7.94
C PRO A 52 -14.36 1.63 8.72
N ASP A 53 -14.39 1.51 10.05
CA ASP A 53 -13.31 1.95 10.94
C ASP A 53 -12.47 0.76 11.37
N SER A 54 -11.20 0.75 10.95
CA SER A 54 -10.21 -0.28 11.32
C SER A 54 -9.81 -0.18 12.80
N GLU A 55 -9.77 1.04 13.35
CA GLU A 55 -9.31 1.30 14.72
C GLU A 55 -10.31 0.78 15.77
N ALA A 56 -11.55 0.55 15.35
CA ALA A 56 -12.58 -0.06 16.19
C ALA A 56 -12.39 -1.59 16.38
N LEU A 57 -11.46 -2.21 15.64
CA LEU A 57 -11.16 -3.63 15.76
C LEU A 57 -9.95 -3.85 16.67
N PRO A 58 -9.97 -4.87 17.54
CA PRO A 58 -8.83 -5.17 18.40
C PRO A 58 -7.66 -5.76 17.59
N GLY A 59 -6.44 -5.42 17.98
CA GLY A 59 -5.20 -6.00 17.43
C GLY A 59 -4.64 -5.24 16.24
N ILE A 60 -3.82 -5.92 15.43
CA ILE A 60 -3.23 -5.37 14.22
C ILE A 60 -4.17 -5.64 13.05
N VAL A 61 -4.68 -4.58 12.44
CA VAL A 61 -5.48 -4.65 11.22
C VAL A 61 -4.62 -4.21 10.05
N VAL A 62 -4.57 -5.04 9.01
CA VAL A 62 -3.95 -4.67 7.73
C VAL A 62 -5.00 -4.78 6.63
N ASP A 63 -5.17 -3.72 5.85
CA ASP A 63 -6.19 -3.62 4.78
C ASP A 63 -5.54 -3.50 3.39
N ASP A 64 -6.32 -3.67 2.32
CA ASP A 64 -5.84 -3.64 0.92
C ASP A 64 -5.15 -2.32 0.54
N VAL A 65 -5.53 -1.24 1.22
CA VAL A 65 -4.95 0.09 1.03
C VAL A 65 -3.49 0.20 1.49
N ASP A 66 -3.08 -0.69 2.39
CA ASP A 66 -1.72 -0.74 2.94
C ASP A 66 -0.87 -1.81 2.23
N ALA A 67 -1.46 -2.56 1.31
CA ALA A 67 -0.77 -3.64 0.60
C ALA A 67 0.15 -3.12 -0.49
N LYS A 68 1.35 -3.70 -0.59
CA LYS A 68 2.16 -3.61 -1.81
C LYS A 68 1.58 -4.54 -2.88
N LEU A 69 0.97 -3.96 -3.91
CA LEU A 69 0.33 -4.71 -4.99
C LEU A 69 1.28 -4.94 -6.18
N VAL A 70 1.24 -6.14 -6.74
CA VAL A 70 1.81 -6.49 -8.05
C VAL A 70 0.67 -6.91 -8.96
N GLY A 71 0.65 -6.35 -10.18
CA GLY A 71 -0.40 -6.57 -11.17
C GLY A 71 -1.61 -5.64 -11.00
N GLN A 72 -2.58 -5.77 -11.90
CA GLN A 72 -3.80 -4.96 -11.89
C GLN A 72 -4.89 -5.64 -11.07
N TRP A 73 -5.45 -4.90 -10.10
CA TRP A 73 -6.49 -5.38 -9.20
C TRP A 73 -7.77 -4.56 -9.37
N LYS A 74 -8.91 -5.22 -9.21
CA LYS A 74 -10.22 -4.58 -9.26
C LYS A 74 -10.72 -4.33 -7.85
N HIS A 75 -11.02 -3.07 -7.53
CA HIS A 75 -11.77 -2.71 -6.33
C HIS A 75 -13.26 -3.05 -6.51
N SER A 76 -13.86 -3.56 -5.45
CA SER A 76 -15.28 -3.87 -5.40
C SER A 76 -15.83 -3.69 -3.98
N VAL A 77 -17.12 -3.39 -3.90
CA VAL A 77 -17.93 -3.43 -2.67
C VAL A 77 -19.04 -4.48 -2.77
N HIS A 78 -19.11 -5.21 -3.89
CA HIS A 78 -20.27 -5.98 -4.32
C HIS A 78 -20.70 -7.06 -3.31
N THR A 79 -19.76 -7.76 -2.69
CA THR A 79 -20.05 -8.82 -1.73
C THR A 79 -19.35 -8.55 -0.39
N PRO A 80 -20.02 -7.87 0.56
CA PRO A 80 -19.52 -7.72 1.93
C PRO A 80 -19.52 -9.06 2.70
N PRO A 81 -18.81 -9.17 3.85
CA PRO A 81 -18.17 -8.10 4.62
C PRO A 81 -16.73 -7.77 4.18
N PHE A 82 -16.26 -6.57 4.54
CA PHE A 82 -14.88 -6.12 4.43
C PHE A 82 -14.58 -5.06 5.50
N VAL A 83 -13.30 -4.75 5.71
CA VAL A 83 -12.82 -3.66 6.55
C VAL A 83 -12.51 -2.44 5.66
N GLY A 84 -12.65 -1.23 6.19
CA GLY A 84 -12.34 -0.01 5.47
C GLY A 84 -13.31 0.24 4.31
N LYS A 85 -12.76 0.50 3.12
CA LYS A 85 -13.50 1.08 1.99
C LYS A 85 -14.06 0.05 0.99
N SER A 86 -13.38 -1.09 0.81
CA SER A 86 -13.65 -2.04 -0.27
C SER A 86 -12.91 -3.36 -0.05
N TYR A 87 -12.89 -4.20 -1.09
CA TYR A 87 -11.91 -5.29 -1.24
C TYR A 87 -11.35 -5.32 -2.67
N LEU A 88 -10.24 -6.04 -2.85
CA LEU A 88 -9.60 -6.28 -4.15
C LEU A 88 -9.86 -7.70 -4.67
N HIS A 89 -9.99 -7.85 -5.99
CA HIS A 89 -10.00 -9.16 -6.65
C HIS A 89 -9.29 -9.13 -8.02
N ASP A 90 -8.85 -10.32 -8.47
CA ASP A 90 -7.99 -10.49 -9.65
C ASP A 90 -8.75 -10.60 -10.98
N MET A 91 -10.08 -10.47 -10.98
CA MET A 91 -10.97 -10.70 -12.13
C MET A 91 -10.88 -12.11 -12.75
N LYS A 92 -10.28 -13.09 -12.06
CA LYS A 92 -9.93 -14.41 -12.65
C LYS A 92 -8.89 -14.31 -13.78
N GLU A 93 -8.12 -13.23 -13.84
CA GLU A 93 -7.15 -12.97 -14.91
C GLU A 93 -5.70 -13.04 -14.43
N ALA A 94 -4.76 -13.25 -15.36
CA ALA A 94 -3.31 -13.21 -15.13
C ALA A 94 -2.83 -14.06 -13.94
N LYS A 95 -3.29 -15.32 -13.88
CA LYS A 95 -2.94 -16.29 -12.83
C LYS A 95 -1.43 -16.44 -12.66
N GLY A 96 -0.97 -16.48 -11.41
CA GLY A 96 0.44 -16.56 -11.04
C GLY A 96 1.24 -15.25 -11.23
N LYS A 97 0.63 -14.17 -11.74
CA LYS A 97 1.32 -12.89 -12.01
C LYS A 97 0.90 -11.75 -11.10
N LYS A 98 0.00 -11.98 -10.14
CA LYS A 98 -0.50 -10.96 -9.21
C LYS A 98 -0.19 -11.36 -7.77
N SER A 99 0.18 -10.38 -6.95
CA SER A 99 0.35 -10.56 -5.51
C SER A 99 -0.10 -9.31 -4.75
N ALA A 100 -0.53 -9.50 -3.51
CA ALA A 100 -0.73 -8.44 -2.52
C ALA A 100 0.13 -8.81 -1.31
N THR A 101 1.06 -7.94 -0.94
CA THR A 101 1.97 -8.18 0.18
C THR A 101 1.68 -7.19 1.30
N PHE A 102 1.41 -7.73 2.47
CA PHE A 102 1.12 -6.98 3.70
C PHE A 102 2.36 -7.03 4.60
N THR A 103 2.71 -5.91 5.23
CA THR A 103 3.85 -5.82 6.14
C THR A 103 3.42 -5.03 7.36
N PRO A 104 2.83 -5.69 8.37
CA PRO A 104 2.53 -5.03 9.64
C PRO A 104 3.85 -4.68 10.36
N ASP A 105 3.83 -3.58 11.11
CA ASP A 105 4.93 -3.19 12.02
C ASP A 105 5.02 -4.11 13.25
#